data_AF-A0A803VFB4-F1
#
_entry.id   AF-A0A803VFB4-F1
#
_cell.length_a   1.000
_cell.length_b   1.000
_cell.length_c   1.000
_cell.angle_alpha   90.00
_cell.angle_beta   90.00
_cell.angle_gamma   90.00
#
_symmetry.space_group_name_H-M   'P 1'
#
loop_
_entity.id
_entity.type
_entity.pdbx_description
1 polymer ?
#
loop_
_entity_poly.entity_id
_entity_poly.type
_entity_poly.pdbx_seq_one_letter_code
_entity_poly.pdbx_strand_id
1 'polypeptide(L)'
;MARKKLHRPIAAMARKIREYRALKDRPRDSQRFAVDYETMRRPLTQKRFLFSLQNMDHGRAWGYLTFRGKSGKTEEKVREIDKTMYHDWRMVPKHEEKAFKTFTPVRAVFLVPWTVSKYTTPVSQLQFFGA
;
A
#
# COMPACT_ATOMS: atom_id res chain seq x y z
N MET A 1 -39.31 -19.62 9.63
CA MET A 1 -39.05 -20.02 11.03
C MET A 1 -37.65 -19.55 11.45
N ALA A 2 -37.51 -18.39 12.09
CA ALA A 2 -36.21 -17.90 12.55
C ALA A 2 -35.74 -18.72 13.75
N ARG A 3 -34.55 -19.34 13.66
CA ARG A 3 -33.98 -20.15 14.74
C ARG A 3 -33.54 -19.22 15.88
N LYS A 4 -34.14 -19.37 17.06
CA LYS A 4 -33.75 -18.63 18.27
C LYS A 4 -32.32 -19.02 18.67
N LYS A 5 -31.42 -18.03 18.84
CA LYS A 5 -30.03 -18.28 19.28
C LYS A 5 -30.04 -18.81 20.72
N LEU A 6 -29.34 -19.92 20.94
CA LEU A 6 -29.21 -20.50 22.28
C LEU A 6 -28.39 -19.55 23.18
N HIS A 7 -28.94 -19.14 24.32
CA HIS A 7 -28.23 -18.31 25.28
C HIS A 7 -27.09 -19.10 25.93
N ARG A 8 -25.85 -18.61 25.82
CA ARG A 8 -24.63 -19.27 26.33
C ARG A 8 -23.90 -18.34 27.31
N PRO A 9 -24.35 -18.25 28.58
CA PRO A 9 -23.84 -17.27 29.54
C PRO A 9 -22.35 -17.48 29.86
N ILE A 10 -21.93 -18.74 29.97
CA ILE A 10 -20.54 -19.11 30.24
C ILE A 10 -19.63 -18.66 29.10
N ALA A 11 -20.05 -18.85 27.84
CA ALA A 11 -19.26 -18.42 26.69
C ALA A 11 -19.12 -16.89 26.63
N ALA A 12 -20.20 -16.16 26.94
CA ALA A 12 -20.18 -14.71 27.00
C ALA A 12 -19.24 -14.20 28.12
N MET A 13 -19.28 -14.82 29.29
CA MET A 13 -18.41 -14.49 30.43
C MET A 13 -16.95 -14.83 30.13
N ALA A 14 -16.66 -16.00 29.57
CA ALA A 14 -15.32 -16.40 29.17
C ALA A 14 -14.70 -15.44 28.15
N ARG A 15 -15.49 -14.92 27.21
CA ARG A 15 -15.04 -13.90 26.26
C ARG A 15 -14.62 -12.61 26.97
N LYS A 16 -15.46 -12.09 27.87
CA LYS A 16 -15.15 -10.88 28.66
C LYS A 16 -13.87 -11.05 29.49
N ILE A 17 -13.68 -12.21 30.12
CA ILE A 17 -12.48 -12.50 30.91
C ILE A 17 -11.23 -12.55 30.03
N ARG A 18 -11.30 -13.18 28.85
CA ARG A 18 -10.17 -13.23 27.90
C ARG A 18 -9.79 -11.84 27.40
N GLU A 19 -10.78 -11.01 27.07
CA GLU A 19 -10.56 -9.62 26.63
C GLU A 19 -9.91 -8.78 27.74
N TYR A 20 -10.41 -8.88 28.97
CA TYR A 20 -9.84 -8.20 30.13
C TYR A 20 -8.38 -8.62 30.37
N ARG A 21 -8.09 -9.92 30.35
CA ARG A 21 -6.71 -10.44 30.50
C ARG A 21 -5.82 -10.02 29.34
N ALA A 22 -6.32 -10.03 28.09
CA ALA A 22 -5.53 -9.60 26.94
C ALA A 22 -5.16 -8.12 26.98
N LEU A 23 -5.99 -7.27 27.61
CA LEU A 23 -5.68 -5.86 27.84
C LEU A 23 -4.71 -5.67 29.00
N LYS A 24 -4.93 -6.38 30.12
CA LYS A 24 -4.11 -6.25 31.33
C LYS A 24 -2.71 -6.84 31.15
N ASP A 25 -2.61 -8.00 30.52
CA ASP A 25 -1.38 -8.77 30.34
C ASP A 25 -0.78 -8.54 28.93
N ARG A 26 -1.12 -7.42 28.28
CA ARG A 26 -0.57 -7.08 26.96
C ARG A 26 0.95 -6.88 27.09
N PRO A 27 1.78 -7.72 26.45
CA PRO A 27 3.22 -7.53 26.53
C PRO A 27 3.60 -6.24 25.81
N ARG A 28 4.52 -5.48 26.41
CA ARG A 28 4.99 -4.21 25.88
C ARG A 28 5.69 -4.47 24.54
N ASP A 29 5.68 -3.50 23.63
CA ASP A 29 6.28 -3.68 22.30
C ASP A 29 7.79 -4.02 22.41
N SER A 30 8.50 -3.46 23.40
CA SER A 30 9.88 -3.85 23.71
C SER A 30 10.04 -5.33 24.04
N GLN A 31 9.07 -5.96 24.71
CA GLN A 31 9.09 -7.40 25.01
C GLN A 31 8.66 -8.27 23.83
N ARG A 32 7.72 -7.77 23.00
CA ARG A 32 7.22 -8.46 21.80
C ARG A 32 8.26 -8.53 20.68
N PHE A 33 9.07 -7.48 20.56
CA PHE A 33 10.06 -7.31 19.51
C PHE A 33 11.51 -7.46 20.00
N ALA A 34 11.73 -7.78 21.28
CA ALA A 34 13.05 -8.17 21.78
C ALA A 34 13.62 -9.35 20.97
N VAL A 35 14.92 -9.28 20.68
CA VAL A 35 15.66 -10.29 19.94
C VAL A 35 16.91 -10.64 20.74
N ASP A 36 17.12 -11.94 20.93
CA ASP A 36 18.39 -12.48 21.39
C ASP A 36 19.33 -12.63 20.17
N TYR A 37 20.45 -11.91 20.20
CA TYR A 37 21.40 -11.85 19.09
C TYR A 37 22.26 -13.11 18.96
N GLU A 38 22.45 -13.88 20.03
CA GLU A 38 23.24 -15.11 19.97
C GLU A 38 22.49 -16.19 19.19
N THR A 39 21.20 -16.32 19.46
CA THR A 39 20.36 -17.38 18.88
C THR A 39 19.46 -16.88 17.74
N MET A 40 19.45 -15.56 17.49
CA MET A 40 18.52 -14.88 16.59
C MET A 40 17.08 -15.35 16.84
N ARG A 41 16.63 -15.36 18.09
CA ARG A 41 15.27 -15.78 18.48
C ARG A 41 14.60 -14.72 19.33
N ARG A 42 13.27 -14.65 19.25
CA ARG A 42 12.46 -13.80 20.13
C ARG A 42 12.17 -14.57 21.42
N PRO A 43 12.57 -14.12 22.61
CA PRO A 43 12.40 -14.88 23.84
C PRO A 43 10.92 -15.16 24.18
N LEU A 44 10.01 -14.21 23.88
CA LEU A 44 8.58 -14.37 24.17
C LEU A 44 7.86 -15.41 23.30
N THR A 45 8.24 -15.50 22.02
CA THR A 45 7.55 -16.38 21.05
C THR A 45 8.38 -17.58 20.63
N GLN A 46 9.66 -17.62 21.04
CA GLN A 46 10.72 -18.55 20.63
C GLN A 46 10.89 -18.70 19.11
N LYS A 47 10.23 -17.83 18.33
CA LYS A 47 10.34 -17.80 16.88
C LYS A 47 11.69 -17.20 16.50
N ARG A 48 12.31 -17.82 15.49
CA ARG A 48 13.56 -17.31 14.92
C ARG A 48 13.29 -15.94 14.29
N PHE A 49 14.11 -15.00 14.68
CA PHE A 49 14.09 -13.63 14.26
C PHE A 49 14.77 -13.51 12.89
N LEU A 50 14.03 -12.98 11.91
CA LEU A 50 14.60 -12.57 10.63
C LEU A 50 15.09 -11.13 10.81
N PHE A 51 16.33 -10.99 11.29
CA PHE A 51 17.30 -9.87 11.37
C PHE A 51 16.88 -8.38 11.44
N SER A 52 15.62 -7.95 11.30
CA SER A 52 15.33 -6.53 11.10
C SER A 52 15.16 -5.62 12.33
N LEU A 53 15.04 -6.02 13.61
CA LEU A 53 14.23 -5.28 14.63
C LEU A 53 14.87 -4.60 15.88
N GLN A 54 16.18 -4.42 16.01
CA GLN A 54 16.74 -4.09 17.33
C GLN A 54 17.21 -2.65 17.56
N ASN A 55 17.45 -1.89 16.49
CA ASN A 55 17.55 -0.45 16.61
C ASN A 55 16.13 0.13 16.47
N MET A 56 15.89 1.40 16.78
CA MET A 56 14.56 2.03 16.70
C MET A 56 14.03 2.18 15.25
N ASP A 57 14.31 1.22 14.38
CA ASP A 57 14.01 1.21 12.94
C ASP A 57 12.59 0.71 12.67
N HIS A 58 11.78 0.57 13.74
CA HIS A 58 10.47 -0.06 13.68
C HIS A 58 9.44 0.77 14.41
N GLY A 59 8.35 0.99 13.72
CA GLY A 59 7.28 1.83 14.19
C GLY A 59 6.22 1.97 13.12
N ARG A 60 5.22 2.78 13.44
CA ARG A 60 4.19 3.21 12.50
C ARG A 60 4.56 4.60 12.02
N ALA A 61 4.35 4.87 10.74
CA ALA A 61 4.55 6.18 10.14
C ALA A 61 3.25 6.68 9.50
N TRP A 62 3.06 8.00 9.48
CA TRP A 62 1.92 8.66 8.85
C TRP A 62 2.42 9.69 7.87
N GLY A 63 1.73 9.85 6.74
CA GLY A 63 2.12 10.81 5.72
C GLY A 63 1.11 10.98 4.59
N TYR A 64 1.49 11.82 3.63
CA TYR A 64 0.75 12.06 2.41
C TYR A 64 1.34 11.22 1.27
N LEU A 65 0.47 10.55 0.49
CA LEU A 65 0.90 9.75 -0.64
C LEU A 65 0.81 10.56 -1.95
N THR A 66 1.96 10.74 -2.61
CA THR A 66 2.05 11.37 -3.94
C THR A 66 2.51 10.34 -4.97
N PHE A 67 1.58 9.56 -5.50
CA PHE A 67 1.92 8.48 -6.44
C PHE A 67 2.12 8.99 -7.88
N ARG A 68 3.28 8.70 -8.46
CA ARG A 68 3.63 8.92 -9.88
C ARG A 68 3.47 10.36 -10.38
N GLY A 69 3.78 11.34 -9.52
CA GLY A 69 3.74 12.76 -9.88
C GLY A 69 2.37 13.27 -10.34
N LYS A 70 1.28 12.54 -10.04
CA LYS A 70 -0.08 12.98 -10.32
C LYS A 70 -0.42 14.11 -9.35
N SER A 71 0.02 15.32 -9.68
CA SER A 71 -0.18 16.56 -8.94
C SER A 71 -1.65 16.89 -8.63
N GLY A 72 -2.62 16.22 -9.28
CA GLY A 72 -4.06 16.32 -8.99
C GLY A 72 -4.64 15.22 -8.10
N LYS A 73 -3.84 14.26 -7.60
CA LYS A 73 -4.28 13.20 -6.67
C LYS A 73 -3.32 13.02 -5.50
N THR A 74 -2.69 14.10 -5.04
CA THR A 74 -2.10 14.10 -3.71
C THR A 74 -3.24 13.78 -2.75
N GLU A 75 -3.15 12.65 -2.05
CA GLU A 75 -4.18 12.32 -1.08
C GLU A 75 -4.20 13.43 -0.02
N GLU A 76 -5.30 14.17 0.08
CA GLU A 76 -5.42 15.32 0.99
C GLU A 76 -5.36 14.89 2.47
N LYS A 77 -5.68 13.63 2.74
CA LYS A 77 -5.71 13.08 4.10
C LYS A 77 -4.41 12.39 4.43
N VAL A 78 -3.88 12.71 5.62
CA VAL A 78 -2.81 11.95 6.25
C VAL A 78 -3.29 10.52 6.47
N ARG A 79 -2.55 9.55 5.93
CA ARG A 79 -2.83 8.12 6.12
C ARG A 79 -1.64 7.43 6.77
N GLU A 80 -1.93 6.29 7.39
CA GLU A 80 -0.89 5.38 7.84
C GLU A 80 -0.15 4.80 6.64
N ILE A 81 1.18 4.78 6.73
CA ILE A 81 2.05 4.26 5.70
C ILE A 81 2.16 2.75 5.89
N ASP A 82 1.54 1.99 5.00
CA ASP A 82 1.70 0.55 4.96
C ASP A 82 3.16 0.17 4.66
N LYS A 83 3.59 -1.00 5.15
CA LYS A 83 4.92 -1.57 4.86
C LYS A 83 6.11 -0.72 5.35
N THR A 84 5.96 0.08 6.40
CA THR A 84 7.08 0.82 7.05
C THR A 84 8.28 -0.09 7.37
N MET A 85 8.01 -1.35 7.62
CA MET A 85 8.96 -2.39 8.01
C MET A 85 9.75 -3.02 6.86
N TYR A 86 9.46 -2.66 5.60
CA TYR A 86 10.13 -3.25 4.43
C TYR A 86 11.52 -2.63 4.25
N HIS A 87 12.46 -3.34 3.63
CA HIS A 87 13.82 -2.83 3.42
C HIS A 87 13.99 -1.99 2.14
N ASP A 88 12.88 -1.63 1.46
CA ASP A 88 12.90 -0.95 0.16
C ASP A 88 12.89 0.59 0.26
N TRP A 89 12.78 1.15 1.48
CA TRP A 89 12.70 2.59 1.68
C TRP A 89 14.04 3.28 1.40
N ARG A 90 14.00 4.43 0.73
CA ARG A 90 15.15 5.31 0.51
C ARG A 90 14.80 6.73 0.94
N MET A 91 15.74 7.40 1.60
CA MET A 91 15.61 8.81 1.95
C MET A 91 16.00 9.68 0.75
N VAL A 92 15.21 10.73 0.50
CA VAL A 92 15.55 11.76 -0.49
C VAL A 92 16.43 12.81 0.19
N PRO A 93 17.66 13.06 -0.29
CA PRO A 93 18.51 14.09 0.27
C PRO A 93 17.89 15.50 0.15
N LYS A 94 18.02 16.33 1.19
CA LYS A 94 17.38 17.67 1.26
C LYS A 94 17.70 18.58 0.07
N HIS A 95 18.92 18.52 -0.43
CA HIS A 95 19.37 19.36 -1.55
C HIS A 95 18.82 18.86 -2.90
N GLU A 96 18.45 17.59 -3.02
CA GLU A 96 17.87 16.99 -4.23
C GLU A 96 16.33 17.05 -4.25
N GLU A 97 15.69 17.44 -3.14
CA GLU A 97 14.23 17.46 -3.04
C GLU A 97 13.56 18.27 -4.15
N LYS A 98 14.14 19.42 -4.54
CA LYS A 98 13.57 20.28 -5.59
C LYS A 98 13.60 19.58 -6.94
N ALA A 99 14.71 18.92 -7.27
CA ALA A 99 14.85 18.17 -8.50
C ALA A 99 13.96 16.91 -8.50
N PHE A 100 13.91 16.18 -7.38
CA PHE A 100 13.09 14.98 -7.23
C PHE A 100 11.58 15.28 -7.30
N LYS A 101 11.14 16.43 -6.77
CA LYS A 101 9.74 16.90 -6.85
C LYS A 101 9.37 17.42 -8.24
N THR A 102 10.34 17.75 -9.08
CA THR A 102 10.08 18.23 -10.44
C THR A 102 9.61 17.07 -11.31
N PHE A 103 8.33 17.06 -11.64
CA PHE A 103 7.72 16.02 -12.48
C PHE A 103 7.03 16.67 -13.67
N THR A 104 7.44 16.30 -14.87
CA THR A 104 6.76 16.66 -16.11
C THR A 104 5.82 15.52 -16.50
N PRO A 105 4.49 15.71 -16.42
CA PRO A 105 3.56 14.66 -16.79
C PRO A 105 3.65 14.38 -18.28
N VAL A 106 3.99 13.15 -18.64
CA VAL A 106 3.88 12.68 -20.03
C VAL A 106 2.41 12.79 -20.42
N ARG A 107 2.11 13.60 -21.44
CA ARG A 107 0.76 13.68 -22.02
C ARG A 107 0.38 12.27 -22.48
N ALA A 108 -0.72 11.76 -21.95
CA ALA A 108 -1.31 10.54 -22.47
C ALA A 108 -1.77 10.83 -23.91
N VAL A 109 -0.95 10.48 -24.89
CA VAL A 109 -1.39 10.37 -26.28
C VAL A 109 -2.34 9.18 -26.27
N PHE A 110 -3.64 9.45 -26.31
CA PHE A 110 -4.62 8.43 -26.65
C PHE A 110 -4.30 7.99 -28.07
N LEU A 111 -3.67 6.83 -28.21
CA LEU A 111 -3.59 6.15 -29.49
C LEU A 111 -5.02 5.85 -29.89
N VAL A 112 -5.56 6.65 -30.80
CA VAL A 112 -6.81 6.35 -31.49
C VAL A 112 -6.62 4.97 -32.14
N PRO A 113 -7.47 3.98 -31.86
CA PRO A 113 -7.35 2.67 -32.50
C PRO A 113 -7.44 2.86 -34.02
N TRP A 114 -6.44 2.36 -34.75
CA TRP A 114 -6.50 2.23 -36.20
C TRP A 114 -7.57 1.20 -36.55
N THR A 115 -8.83 1.63 -36.65
CA THR A 115 -9.85 0.84 -37.35
C THR A 115 -9.62 1.00 -38.85
N VAL A 116 -8.83 0.07 -39.38
CA VAL A 116 -8.82 -0.49 -40.74
C VAL A 116 -9.70 0.29 -41.74
N SER A 117 -9.07 1.18 -42.50
CA SER A 117 -9.61 1.65 -43.78
C SER A 117 -9.57 0.48 -44.77
N LYS A 118 -10.70 -0.20 -44.96
CA LYS A 118 -10.86 -1.14 -46.07
C LYS A 118 -11.22 -0.33 -47.31
N TYR A 119 -10.32 -0.39 -48.28
CA TYR A 119 -10.53 -0.11 -49.69
C TYR A 119 -11.99 -0.27 -50.14
N THR A 120 -12.62 0.82 -50.53
CA THR A 120 -13.71 0.84 -51.50
C THR A 120 -13.45 2.02 -52.43
N THR A 121 -12.68 1.78 -53.48
CA THR A 121 -12.83 2.53 -54.72
C THR A 121 -13.86 1.80 -55.58
N PRO A 122 -14.93 2.45 -56.04
CA PRO A 122 -15.51 2.14 -57.32
C PRO A 122 -14.99 3.15 -58.34
N VAL A 123 -14.30 2.59 -59.33
CA VAL A 123 -14.03 3.19 -60.63
C VAL A 123 -15.36 3.63 -61.24
N SER A 124 -15.58 4.93 -61.42
CA SER A 124 -16.35 5.53 -62.54
C SER A 124 -16.67 7.01 -62.30
N GLN A 125 -15.82 7.92 -62.79
CA GLN A 125 -16.25 9.17 -63.43
C GLN A 125 -15.02 9.94 -63.94
N LEU A 126 -14.52 9.51 -65.11
CA LEU A 126 -13.78 10.37 -66.03
C LEU A 126 -14.79 11.26 -66.73
N GLN A 127 -14.84 12.56 -66.42
CA GLN A 127 -15.22 13.60 -67.38
C GLN A 127 -14.44 14.90 -67.13
N PHE A 128 -13.39 15.06 -67.96
CA PHE A 128 -12.90 16.25 -68.66
C PHE A 128 -13.05 17.64 -68.03
N PHE A 129 -11.90 18.26 -67.70
CA PHE A 129 -11.71 19.71 -67.79
C PHE A 129 -11.14 20.04 -69.17
N GLY A 130 -11.76 21.02 -69.85
CA GLY A 130 -11.35 21.52 -71.15
C GLY A 130 -10.10 22.40 -71.10
N ALA A 131 -9.56 22.65 -72.29
CA ALA A 131 -8.83 23.85 -72.64
C ALA A 131 -9.75 24.75 -73.46
#